data_AF-A0A6J8D9G3-F1
#
_entry.id   AF-A0A6J8D9G3-F1
#
_cell.length_a   1.000
_cell.length_b   1.000
_cell.length_c   1.000
_cell.angle_alpha   90.00
_cell.angle_beta   90.00
_cell.angle_gamma   90.00
#
_symmetry.space_group_name_H-M   'P 1'
#
loop_
_entity.id
_entity.type
_entity.pdbx_description
1 polymer ?
#
loop_
_entity_poly.entity_id
_entity_poly.type
_entity_poly.pdbx_seq_one_letter_code
_entity_poly.pdbx_strand_id
1 'polypeptide(L)'
;MYFPDVPDSKTFDVTLMTLLLRNLTPMTPPLCGFDRLPSAMETTSAADLARIKHYRNYLAHLDDGKLDTGFFNTAWNDITCAVDRLGGQQMKQECDHLKTKPLDQTNQEIMKDIKRSNDEIKGLQISLRNLKRSHIDMRKSHKILQENHNKVKKSHKMLQEDHAHMTKEMEKLKTSQQDTVPWNILR
;
A
#
# COMPACT_ATOMS: atom_id res chain seq x y z
N MET A 1 32.48 -36.24 -26.71
CA MET A 1 32.58 -35.14 -25.73
C MET A 1 31.77 -33.99 -26.28
N TYR A 2 30.67 -33.64 -25.63
CA TYR A 2 29.89 -32.44 -25.97
C TYR A 2 30.63 -31.25 -25.38
N PHE A 3 31.20 -30.39 -26.22
CA PHE A 3 31.67 -29.09 -25.75
C PHE A 3 30.42 -28.22 -25.60
N PRO A 4 30.11 -27.70 -24.40
CA PRO A 4 29.02 -26.75 -24.26
C PRO A 4 29.28 -25.55 -25.18
N ASP A 5 28.21 -24.95 -25.68
CA ASP A 5 28.29 -23.76 -26.53
C ASP A 5 29.25 -22.73 -25.94
N VAL A 6 30.02 -22.08 -26.80
CA VAL A 6 30.97 -21.03 -26.41
C VAL A 6 30.20 -19.98 -25.59
N PRO A 7 30.64 -19.64 -24.36
CA PRO A 7 29.94 -18.67 -23.54
C PRO A 7 29.75 -17.34 -24.27
N ASP A 8 28.51 -16.91 -24.45
CA ASP A 8 28.18 -15.60 -25.02
C ASP A 8 28.05 -14.56 -23.90
N SER A 9 28.92 -13.55 -23.92
CA SER A 9 28.92 -12.47 -22.93
C SER A 9 27.61 -11.69 -22.87
N LYS A 10 26.80 -11.73 -23.93
CA LYS A 10 25.45 -11.13 -23.97
C LYS A 10 24.48 -11.80 -23.01
N THR A 11 24.77 -13.02 -22.56
CA THR A 11 23.94 -13.79 -21.62
C THR A 11 24.39 -13.65 -20.17
N PHE A 12 25.52 -12.98 -19.92
CA PHE A 12 26.06 -12.85 -18.57
C PHE A 12 25.23 -11.85 -17.78
N ASP A 13 24.76 -12.25 -16.60
CA ASP A 13 24.24 -11.29 -15.65
C ASP A 13 25.37 -10.36 -15.15
N VAL A 14 24.99 -9.19 -14.62
CA VAL A 14 25.95 -8.17 -14.18
C VAL A 14 26.86 -8.69 -13.06
N THR A 15 26.41 -9.61 -12.20
CA THR A 15 27.23 -10.17 -11.10
C THR A 15 28.34 -11.00 -11.71
N LEU A 16 27.99 -11.90 -12.63
CA LEU A 16 28.95 -12.75 -13.33
C LEU A 16 29.92 -11.90 -14.15
N MET A 17 29.43 -10.90 -14.89
CA MET A 17 30.28 -9.99 -15.65
C MET A 17 31.29 -9.26 -14.75
N THR A 18 30.84 -8.72 -13.61
CA THR A 18 31.75 -8.09 -12.65
C THR A 18 32.75 -9.07 -12.05
N LEU A 19 32.34 -10.30 -11.73
CA LEU A 19 33.24 -11.34 -11.21
C LEU A 19 34.30 -11.73 -12.24
N LEU A 20 33.94 -11.91 -13.51
CA LEU A 20 34.88 -12.28 -14.56
C LEU A 20 35.89 -11.17 -14.81
N LEU A 21 35.42 -9.92 -14.96
CA LEU A 21 36.32 -8.77 -15.13
C LEU A 21 37.30 -8.64 -13.97
N ARG A 22 36.82 -8.75 -12.73
CA ARG A 22 37.67 -8.70 -11.53
C ARG A 22 38.74 -9.79 -11.50
N ASN A 23 38.39 -11.04 -11.84
CA ASN A 23 39.29 -12.18 -11.67
C ASN A 23 40.21 -12.42 -12.88
N LEU A 24 39.79 -12.03 -14.09
CA LEU A 24 40.54 -12.28 -15.32
C LEU A 24 41.44 -11.11 -15.72
N THR A 25 41.23 -9.92 -15.15
CA THR A 25 42.10 -8.77 -15.36
C THR A 25 42.89 -8.46 -14.08
N PRO A 26 44.20 -8.16 -14.17
CA PRO A 26 44.98 -7.77 -13.01
C PRO A 26 44.53 -6.38 -12.55
N MET A 27 43.64 -6.34 -11.54
CA MET A 27 43.12 -5.12 -10.94
C MET A 27 43.55 -5.02 -9.48
N THR A 28 44.10 -3.86 -9.09
CA THR A 28 44.27 -3.52 -7.68
C THR A 28 42.90 -3.20 -7.10
N PRO A 29 42.47 -3.87 -6.01
CA PRO A 29 41.19 -3.58 -5.38
C PRO A 29 41.08 -2.12 -4.94
N PRO A 30 39.87 -1.53 -4.95
CA PRO A 30 39.64 -0.22 -4.34
C PRO A 30 39.98 -0.24 -2.85
N LEU A 31 40.22 0.93 -2.25
CA LEU A 31 40.52 1.03 -0.81
C LEU A 31 39.45 0.36 0.08
N CYS A 32 38.18 0.43 -0.33
CA CYS A 32 37.08 -0.19 0.39
C CYS A 32 36.80 -1.66 -0.02
N GLY A 33 37.52 -2.21 -1.00
CA GLY A 33 37.20 -3.47 -1.66
C GLY A 33 36.07 -3.35 -2.69
N PHE A 34 35.71 -4.48 -3.33
CA PHE A 34 34.72 -4.53 -4.41
C PHE A 34 33.25 -4.56 -3.96
N ASP A 35 32.99 -4.74 -2.67
CA ASP A 35 31.64 -4.93 -2.11
C ASP A 35 31.06 -3.67 -1.45
N ARG A 36 31.83 -2.58 -1.44
CA ARG A 36 31.41 -1.28 -0.90
C ARG A 36 31.52 -0.21 -1.98
N LEU A 37 30.70 0.84 -1.84
CA LEU A 37 30.75 1.99 -2.73
C LEU A 37 32.09 2.72 -2.55
N PRO A 38 32.93 2.82 -3.60
CA PRO A 38 34.19 3.55 -3.51
C PRO A 38 33.97 5.06 -3.41
N SER A 39 34.99 5.77 -2.92
CA SER A 39 34.99 7.24 -2.89
C SER A 39 34.78 7.81 -4.30
N ALA A 40 34.06 8.92 -4.42
CA ALA A 40 33.88 9.63 -5.69
C ALA A 40 35.24 10.08 -6.31
N MET A 41 36.27 10.27 -5.48
CA MET A 41 37.62 10.64 -5.94
C MET A 41 38.41 9.44 -6.49
N GLU A 42 37.96 8.20 -6.22
CA GLU A 42 38.61 6.98 -6.67
C GLU A 42 38.05 6.58 -8.05
N THR A 43 38.79 6.93 -9.10
CA THR A 43 38.38 6.79 -10.51
C THR A 43 39.15 5.70 -11.26
N THR A 44 39.77 4.76 -10.52
CA THR A 44 40.43 3.60 -11.12
C THR A 44 39.39 2.64 -11.72
N SER A 45 39.79 1.83 -12.71
CA SER A 45 38.88 0.84 -13.32
C SER A 45 38.28 -0.14 -12.31
N ALA A 46 39.04 -0.51 -11.28
CA ALA A 46 38.55 -1.36 -10.19
C ALA A 46 37.47 -0.66 -9.35
N ALA A 47 37.64 0.63 -9.07
CA ALA A 47 36.65 1.44 -8.35
C ALA A 47 35.40 1.67 -9.19
N ASP A 48 35.55 1.90 -10.49
CA ASP A 48 34.42 2.03 -11.41
C ASP A 48 33.61 0.74 -11.52
N LEU A 49 34.28 -0.42 -11.57
CA LEU A 49 33.61 -1.71 -11.55
C LEU A 49 32.85 -1.96 -10.24
N ALA A 50 33.45 -1.63 -9.10
CA ALA A 50 32.81 -1.73 -7.79
C ALA A 50 31.61 -0.78 -7.66
N ARG A 51 31.71 0.45 -8.21
CA ARG A 51 30.62 1.44 -8.23
C ARG A 51 29.42 0.97 -9.03
N ILE A 52 29.64 0.44 -10.25
CA ILE A 52 28.58 -0.12 -11.08
C ILE A 52 27.88 -1.29 -10.37
N LYS A 53 28.67 -2.21 -9.79
CA LYS A 53 28.14 -3.35 -9.02
C LYS A 53 27.30 -2.87 -7.84
N HIS A 54 27.79 -1.89 -7.08
CA HIS A 54 27.12 -1.36 -5.90
C HIS A 54 25.74 -0.80 -6.26
N TYR A 55 25.67 0.12 -7.23
CA TYR A 55 24.40 0.72 -7.62
C TYR A 55 23.43 -0.30 -8.21
N ARG A 56 23.91 -1.24 -9.04
CA ARG A 56 23.04 -2.31 -9.55
C ARG A 56 22.44 -3.12 -8.42
N ASN A 57 23.25 -3.56 -7.46
CA ASN A 57 22.77 -4.35 -6.34
C ASN A 57 21.78 -3.57 -5.47
N TYR A 58 22.08 -2.29 -5.20
CA TYR A 58 21.18 -1.40 -4.47
C TYR A 58 19.81 -1.29 -5.17
N LEU A 59 19.81 -1.01 -6.48
CA LEU A 59 18.58 -0.84 -7.26
C LEU A 59 17.79 -2.16 -7.41
N ALA A 60 18.48 -3.30 -7.48
CA ALA A 60 17.83 -4.61 -7.56
C ALA A 60 17.14 -5.05 -6.25
N HIS A 61 17.57 -4.49 -5.12
CA HIS A 61 17.02 -4.78 -3.79
C HIS A 61 16.24 -3.60 -3.20
N LEU A 62 15.75 -2.69 -4.05
CA LEU A 62 14.97 -1.54 -3.60
C LEU A 62 13.54 -1.99 -3.23
N ASP A 63 13.28 -2.14 -1.94
CA ASP A 63 12.09 -2.82 -1.38
C ASP A 63 10.73 -2.25 -1.83
N ASP A 64 10.62 -0.92 -1.99
CA ASP A 64 9.36 -0.26 -2.33
C ASP A 64 9.32 0.27 -3.77
N GLY A 65 10.38 0.02 -4.54
CA GLY A 65 10.55 0.51 -5.90
C GLY A 65 10.56 2.03 -6.03
N LYS A 66 10.64 2.79 -4.92
CA LYS A 66 10.66 4.25 -4.95
C LYS A 66 12.08 4.74 -4.93
N LEU A 67 12.41 5.48 -5.97
CA LEU A 67 13.67 6.18 -6.10
C LEU A 67 13.36 7.68 -6.09
N ASP A 68 13.92 8.42 -5.13
CA ASP A 68 13.81 9.86 -5.18
C ASP A 68 14.64 10.42 -6.35
N THR A 69 14.19 11.53 -6.91
CA THR A 69 14.84 12.15 -8.07
C THR A 69 16.28 12.56 -7.80
N GLY A 70 16.62 12.93 -6.55
CA GLY A 70 17.97 13.33 -6.17
C GLY A 70 18.94 12.17 -6.20
N PHE A 71 18.56 11.05 -5.58
CA PHE A 71 19.33 9.82 -5.62
C PHE A 71 19.41 9.24 -7.04
N PHE A 72 18.31 9.25 -7.81
CA PHE A 72 18.35 8.82 -9.22
C PHE A 72 19.42 9.59 -10.01
N ASN A 73 19.43 10.91 -9.91
CA ASN A 73 20.41 11.74 -10.62
C ASN A 73 21.84 11.46 -10.15
N THR A 74 22.03 11.23 -8.86
CA THR A 74 23.34 10.88 -8.28
C THR A 74 23.82 9.54 -8.82
N ALA A 75 23.01 8.48 -8.67
CA ALA A 75 23.33 7.15 -9.14
C ALA A 75 23.57 7.12 -10.66
N TRP A 76 22.72 7.82 -11.43
CA TRP A 76 22.87 7.94 -12.88
C TRP A 76 24.22 8.57 -13.25
N ASN A 77 24.57 9.72 -12.66
CA ASN A 77 25.83 10.39 -12.96
C ASN A 77 27.03 9.53 -12.56
N ASP A 78 26.99 8.90 -11.40
CA ASP A 78 28.07 8.06 -10.91
C ASP A 78 28.30 6.81 -11.77
N ILE A 79 27.21 6.16 -12.21
CA ILE A 79 27.26 5.02 -13.12
C ILE A 79 27.78 5.46 -14.49
N THR A 80 27.19 6.50 -15.09
CA THR A 80 27.59 6.96 -16.43
C THR A 80 29.03 7.46 -16.48
N CYS A 81 29.53 8.12 -15.43
CA CYS A 81 30.93 8.50 -15.34
C CYS A 81 31.87 7.27 -15.25
N ALA A 82 31.49 6.25 -14.48
CA ALA A 82 32.25 4.99 -14.41
C ALA A 82 32.25 4.26 -15.77
N VAL A 83 31.10 4.24 -16.44
CA VAL A 83 30.93 3.63 -17.75
C VAL A 83 31.71 4.39 -18.84
N ASP A 84 31.74 5.72 -18.81
CA ASP A 84 32.56 6.56 -19.70
C ASP A 84 34.06 6.25 -19.52
N ARG A 85 34.55 6.15 -18.28
CA ARG A 85 35.95 5.80 -18.00
C ARG A 85 36.33 4.39 -18.43
N LEU A 86 35.43 3.41 -18.30
CA LEU A 86 35.68 2.01 -18.65
C LEU A 86 35.50 1.72 -20.15
N GLY A 87 34.47 2.29 -20.77
CA GLY A 87 34.02 1.98 -22.13
C GLY A 87 34.27 3.08 -23.15
N GLY A 88 34.75 4.24 -22.74
CA GLY A 88 35.06 5.37 -23.60
C GLY A 88 33.84 6.03 -24.25
N GLN A 89 34.12 6.84 -25.28
CA GLN A 89 33.14 7.71 -25.93
C GLN A 89 31.92 6.97 -26.49
N GLN A 90 32.09 5.77 -27.05
CA GLN A 90 30.99 4.98 -27.58
C GLN A 90 29.97 4.66 -26.48
N MET A 91 30.44 4.22 -25.32
CA MET A 91 29.55 3.84 -24.23
C MET A 91 28.91 5.05 -23.58
N LYS A 92 29.62 6.19 -23.52
CA LYS A 92 29.05 7.47 -23.11
C LYS A 92 27.86 7.87 -23.99
N GLN A 93 28.00 7.78 -25.30
CA GLN A 93 26.92 8.07 -26.26
C GLN A 93 25.72 7.15 -26.05
N GLU A 94 25.95 5.86 -25.77
CA GLU A 94 24.88 4.92 -25.45
C GLU A 94 24.17 5.30 -24.15
N CYS A 95 24.90 5.72 -23.10
CA CYS A 95 24.30 6.23 -21.87
C CYS A 95 23.43 7.47 -22.13
N ASP A 96 23.93 8.44 -22.89
CA ASP A 96 23.19 9.65 -23.24
C ASP A 96 21.93 9.32 -24.06
N HIS A 97 22.04 8.35 -24.97
CA HIS A 97 20.90 7.82 -25.70
C HIS A 97 19.89 7.17 -24.76
N LEU A 98 20.32 6.26 -23.87
CA LEU A 98 19.44 5.58 -22.90
C LEU A 98 18.71 6.56 -21.97
N LYS A 99 19.32 7.69 -21.62
CA LYS A 99 18.69 8.72 -20.78
C LYS A 99 17.47 9.37 -21.45
N THR A 100 17.52 9.50 -22.77
CA THR A 100 16.54 10.26 -23.56
C THR A 100 15.64 9.36 -24.40
N LYS A 101 16.04 8.10 -24.59
CA LYS A 101 15.32 7.10 -25.37
C LYS A 101 13.91 6.92 -24.78
N PRO A 102 12.86 7.04 -25.61
CA PRO A 102 11.51 6.72 -25.18
C PRO A 102 11.46 5.27 -24.71
N LEU A 103 10.72 5.01 -23.64
CA LEU A 103 10.34 3.65 -23.30
C LEU A 103 9.63 3.00 -24.49
N ASP A 104 9.84 1.71 -24.71
CA ASP A 104 9.06 0.98 -25.71
C ASP A 104 7.56 0.99 -25.37
N GLN A 105 6.74 0.63 -26.35
CA GLN A 105 5.28 0.65 -26.21
C GLN A 105 4.81 -0.18 -25.01
N THR A 106 5.39 -1.36 -24.80
CA THR A 106 5.04 -2.26 -23.70
C THR A 106 5.31 -1.62 -22.34
N ASN A 107 6.49 -1.04 -22.15
CA ASN A 107 6.87 -0.36 -20.93
C ASN A 107 6.04 0.91 -20.68
N GLN A 108 5.65 1.63 -21.75
CA GLN A 108 4.72 2.76 -21.63
C GLN A 108 3.32 2.33 -21.19
N GLU A 109 2.81 1.20 -21.71
CA GLU A 109 1.53 0.62 -21.30
C GLU A 109 1.56 0.17 -19.84
N ILE A 110 2.60 -0.56 -19.43
CA ILE A 110 2.82 -0.96 -18.03
C ILE A 110 2.83 0.27 -17.11
N MET A 111 3.51 1.36 -17.50
CA MET A 111 3.55 2.58 -16.69
C MET A 111 2.17 3.25 -16.57
N LYS A 112 1.38 3.25 -17.65
CA LYS A 112 0.00 3.78 -17.62
C LYS A 112 -0.90 2.95 -16.70
N ASP A 113 -0.76 1.63 -16.73
CA ASP A 113 -1.54 0.72 -15.88
C ASP A 113 -1.13 0.85 -14.41
N ILE A 114 0.17 0.91 -14.10
CA ILE A 114 0.67 1.20 -12.75
C ILE A 114 0.09 2.53 -12.23
N LYS A 115 0.08 3.57 -13.07
CA LYS A 115 -0.48 4.87 -12.69
C LYS A 115 -1.98 4.77 -12.40
N ARG A 116 -2.74 4.10 -13.26
CA ARG A 116 -4.18 3.88 -13.07
C ARG A 116 -4.47 3.13 -11.77
N SER A 117 -3.80 2.01 -11.55
CA SER A 117 -3.94 1.22 -10.32
C SER A 117 -3.57 2.03 -9.08
N ASN A 118 -2.52 2.85 -9.12
CA ASN A 118 -2.16 3.72 -8.01
C ASN A 118 -3.24 4.77 -7.71
N ASP A 119 -3.86 5.35 -8.73
CA ASP A 119 -4.93 6.33 -8.54
C ASP A 119 -6.22 5.67 -8.01
N GLU A 120 -6.55 4.46 -8.47
CA GLU A 120 -7.63 3.65 -7.91
C GLU A 120 -7.39 3.31 -6.43
N ILE A 121 -6.19 2.86 -6.06
CA ILE A 121 -5.80 2.57 -4.68
C ILE A 121 -5.97 3.82 -3.79
N LYS A 122 -5.53 4.99 -4.26
CA LYS A 122 -5.72 6.25 -3.52
C LYS A 122 -7.21 6.55 -3.32
N GLY A 123 -8.04 6.34 -4.36
CA GLY A 123 -9.49 6.50 -4.28
C GLY A 123 -10.11 5.58 -3.23
N LEU A 124 -9.76 4.30 -3.26
CA LEU A 124 -10.23 3.31 -2.27
C LEU A 124 -9.81 3.65 -0.85
N GLN A 125 -8.58 4.16 -0.65
CA GLN A 125 -8.11 4.60 0.67
C GLN A 125 -8.91 5.78 1.22
N ILE A 126 -9.36 6.71 0.37
CA ILE A 126 -10.23 7.82 0.77
C ILE A 126 -11.62 7.29 1.15
N SER A 127 -12.21 6.43 0.30
CA SER A 127 -13.51 5.81 0.58
C SER A 127 -13.50 5.00 1.88
N LEU A 128 -12.43 4.25 2.15
CA LEU A 128 -12.26 3.50 3.39
C LEU A 128 -12.19 4.42 4.61
N ARG A 129 -11.49 5.55 4.51
CA ARG A 129 -11.45 6.56 5.59
C ARG A 129 -12.84 7.13 5.87
N ASN A 130 -13.61 7.45 4.83
CA ASN A 130 -14.97 7.97 4.97
C ASN A 130 -15.92 6.94 5.59
N LEU A 131 -15.85 5.68 5.14
CA LEU A 131 -16.65 4.59 5.70
C LEU A 131 -16.33 4.34 7.17
N LYS A 132 -15.04 4.34 7.54
CA LYS A 132 -14.62 4.24 8.95
C LYS A 132 -15.20 5.37 9.80
N ARG A 133 -15.25 6.60 9.28
CA ARG A 133 -15.85 7.74 9.99
C ARG A 133 -17.37 7.56 10.17
N SER A 134 -18.07 7.22 9.09
CA SER A 134 -19.52 6.95 9.14
C SER A 134 -19.85 5.83 10.13
N HIS A 135 -19.05 4.76 10.16
CA HIS A 135 -19.24 3.66 11.11
C HIS A 135 -19.10 4.10 12.58
N ILE A 136 -18.16 5.00 12.88
CA ILE A 136 -18.02 5.58 14.23
C ILE A 136 -19.28 6.36 14.61
N ASP A 137 -19.81 7.18 13.70
CA ASP A 137 -20.99 8.00 13.97
C ASP A 137 -22.25 7.13 14.11
N MET A 138 -22.42 6.11 13.26
CA MET A 138 -23.48 5.11 13.39
C MET A 138 -23.41 4.37 14.72
N ARG A 139 -22.20 4.00 15.18
CA ARG A 139 -22.03 3.33 16.47
C ARG A 139 -22.48 4.21 17.65
N LYS A 140 -22.24 5.52 17.59
CA LYS A 140 -22.73 6.47 18.60
C LYS A 140 -24.25 6.57 18.58
N SER A 141 -24.84 6.75 17.39
CA SER A 141 -26.30 6.80 17.23
C SER A 141 -26.97 5.51 17.71
N HIS A 142 -26.38 4.35 17.43
CA HIS A 142 -26.88 3.06 17.91
C HIS A 142 -26.90 3.00 19.45
N LYS A 143 -25.87 3.50 20.12
CA LYS A 143 -25.82 3.56 21.59
C LYS A 143 -26.95 4.44 22.16
N ILE A 144 -27.17 5.62 21.59
CA ILE A 144 -28.27 6.51 22.01
C ILE A 144 -29.63 5.82 21.79
N LEU A 145 -29.79 5.14 20.66
CA LEU A 145 -31.03 4.46 20.31
C LEU A 145 -31.31 3.28 21.26
N GLN A 146 -30.27 2.55 21.69
CA GLN A 146 -30.39 1.54 22.74
C GLN A 146 -30.84 2.12 24.08
N GLU A 147 -30.26 3.26 24.51
CA GLU A 147 -30.65 3.93 25.75
C GLU A 147 -32.11 4.39 25.70
N ASN A 148 -32.54 4.97 24.57
CA ASN A 148 -33.93 5.38 24.36
C ASN A 148 -34.88 4.17 24.35
N HIS A 149 -34.50 3.09 23.66
CA HIS A 149 -35.29 1.85 23.65
C HIS A 149 -35.52 1.32 25.07
N ASN A 150 -34.47 1.30 25.91
CA ASN A 150 -34.58 0.87 27.31
C ASN A 150 -35.53 1.75 28.13
N LYS A 151 -35.50 3.08 27.93
CA LYS A 151 -36.44 4.01 28.59
C LYS A 151 -37.88 3.75 28.17
N VAL A 152 -38.14 3.66 26.86
CA VAL A 152 -39.48 3.39 26.31
C VAL A 152 -40.01 2.04 26.80
N LYS A 153 -39.16 1.01 26.84
CA LYS A 153 -39.52 -0.31 27.37
C LYS A 153 -39.98 -0.26 28.83
N LYS A 154 -39.31 0.55 29.67
CA LYS A 154 -39.71 0.76 31.07
C LYS A 154 -41.05 1.48 31.17
N SER A 155 -41.24 2.58 30.42
CA SER A 155 -42.51 3.32 30.40
C SER A 155 -43.68 2.47 29.91
N HIS A 156 -43.47 1.63 28.90
CA HIS A 156 -44.49 0.71 28.40
C HIS A 156 -44.93 -0.30 29.49
N LYS A 157 -43.98 -0.84 30.25
CA LYS A 157 -44.30 -1.75 31.37
C LYS A 157 -45.16 -1.06 32.43
N MET A 158 -44.83 0.18 32.81
CA MET A 158 -45.65 0.95 33.76
C MET A 158 -47.07 1.18 33.24
N LEU A 159 -47.23 1.58 31.97
CA LEU A 159 -48.55 1.77 31.36
C LEU A 159 -49.36 0.47 31.28
N GLN A 160 -48.71 -0.69 31.07
CA GLN A 160 -49.40 -1.99 31.12
C GLN A 160 -49.92 -2.30 32.52
N GLU A 161 -49.15 -1.98 33.56
CA GLU A 161 -49.56 -2.13 34.96
C GLU A 161 -50.74 -1.20 35.30
N ASP A 162 -50.66 0.08 34.90
CA ASP A 162 -51.75 1.05 35.08
C ASP A 162 -53.03 0.62 34.36
N HIS A 163 -52.92 0.15 33.11
CA HIS A 163 -54.06 -0.36 32.35
C HIS A 163 -54.70 -1.59 33.02
N ALA A 164 -53.89 -2.51 33.55
CA ALA A 164 -54.40 -3.67 34.27
C ALA A 164 -55.16 -3.24 35.56
N HIS A 165 -54.67 -2.22 36.26
CA HIS A 165 -55.36 -1.64 37.40
C HIS A 165 -56.70 -1.02 37.01
N MET A 166 -56.74 -0.16 35.99
CA MET A 166 -57.98 0.45 35.49
C MET A 166 -59.00 -0.60 35.03
N THR A 167 -58.55 -1.66 34.37
CA THR A 167 -59.44 -2.75 33.93
C THR A 167 -60.13 -3.42 35.12
N LYS A 168 -59.40 -3.66 36.23
CA LYS A 168 -59.98 -4.21 37.46
C LYS A 168 -60.97 -3.24 38.12
N GLU A 169 -60.68 -1.95 38.14
CA GLU A 169 -61.60 -0.94 38.67
C GLU A 169 -62.90 -0.86 37.85
N MET A 170 -62.81 -0.87 36.52
CA MET A 170 -64.00 -0.86 35.67
C MET A 170 -64.89 -2.07 35.89
N GLU A 171 -64.32 -3.27 36.09
CA GLU A 171 -65.10 -4.47 36.39
C GLU A 171 -65.83 -4.35 37.73
N LYS A 172 -65.17 -3.81 38.78
CA LYS A 172 -65.83 -3.55 40.07
C LYS A 172 -67.00 -2.57 39.94
N LEU A 173 -66.84 -1.50 39.15
CA LEU A 173 -67.89 -0.51 38.92
C LEU A 173 -69.08 -1.12 38.19
N LYS A 174 -68.85 -1.94 37.15
CA LYS A 174 -69.93 -2.65 36.45
C LYS A 174 -70.72 -3.56 37.38
N THR A 175 -70.04 -4.36 38.21
CA THR A 175 -70.74 -5.26 39.15
C THR A 175 -71.59 -4.47 40.15
N SER A 176 -71.07 -3.35 40.68
CA SER A 176 -71.83 -2.49 41.60
C SER A 176 -73.04 -1.82 40.94
N GLN A 177 -73.00 -1.56 39.64
CA GLN A 177 -74.08 -0.95 38.88
C GLN A 177 -75.18 -1.97 38.51
N GLN A 178 -74.81 -3.24 38.31
CA GLN A 178 -75.74 -4.35 38.07
C GLN A 178 -76.58 -4.67 39.32
N ASP A 179 -76.00 -4.54 40.51
CA ASP A 179 -76.68 -4.80 41.80
C ASP A 179 -77.63 -3.66 42.23
N THR A 180 -77.53 -2.47 41.62
CA THR A 180 -78.32 -1.28 41.99
C THR A 180 -79.55 -1.02 41.13
N VAL A 181 -79.82 -1.84 40.11
CA VAL A 181 -81.04 -1.75 39.29
C VAL A 181 -81.88 -3.03 39.43
N PRO A 182 -82.74 -3.15 40.47
CA PRO A 182 -83.79 -4.15 40.49
C PRO A 182 -84.84 -3.81 39.42
N TRP A 183 -84.95 -4.67 38.43
CA TRP A 183 -86.12 -4.72 37.54
C TRP A 183 -87.36 -5.01 38.38
N ASN A 184 -88.21 -4.02 38.59
CA ASN A 184 -89.65 -4.18 38.76
C ASN A 184 -90.36 -2.88 38.40
N ILE A 185 -90.48 -2.64 37.10
CA ILE A 185 -91.62 -1.93 36.52
C ILE A 185 -92.44 -3.00 35.78
N LEU A 186 -93.76 -2.98 35.99
CA LEU A 186 -94.85 -3.78 35.37
C LEU A 186 -95.45 -4.91 36.24
N ARG A 187 -96.38 -4.56 37.14
CA ARG A 187 -97.84 -4.78 36.97
C ARG A 187 -98.64 -4.14 38.10
#